data_AF-A0A9W4XE27-F1
#
_entry.id   AF-A0A9W4XE27-F1
#
_cell.length_a   1.000
_cell.length_b   1.000
_cell.length_c   1.000
_cell.angle_alpha   90.00
_cell.angle_beta   90.00
_cell.angle_gamma   90.00
#
_symmetry.space_group_name_H-M   'P 1'
#
loop_
_entity.id
_entity.type
_entity.pdbx_description
1 polymer ?
#
loop_
_entity_poly.entity_id
_entity_poly.type
_entity_poly.pdbx_seq_one_letter_code
_entity_poly.pdbx_strand_id
1 'polypeptide(L)'
;MLNIRCITMQKNETYLLDAWIKYYAYLFGIENLYILDNGSTEEKTKEILSSYIKLGCHVIDEYHTHEDFENKGDIICNIIKGWDQRDEYDFVIPIDIDEFIILHQDYPSCNKERIHDYFKSLIGVQDAFIMQESYLNVPGEVGFFSPICVSKCFFASKTIDSLDRGFHHPVSKYSSTCKNTQLGYLHFHNRSFKETVELAKQKLAHRVDVHNLDALKNYVGAGDHLIKYFLMNEYEYYQLYRNHGNIYFYEAILLFISLSIDIEAVFNGKYKEIKPSHDTKILIRYPNIHNTENYLFGYFDVTNYLFMNQDVKEAAIHPIQHVCLHGFVDEKRIAHACQSTISAARDSFAEYLSNPNDLYIFNLKLSQLK
;
A
#
# COMPACT_ATOMS: atom_id res chain seq x y z
N MET A 1 -17.95 -16.34 13.66
CA MET A 1 -16.71 -15.81 13.09
C MET A 1 -17.10 -15.09 11.82
N LEU A 2 -16.53 -13.91 11.55
CA LEU A 2 -16.91 -13.17 10.33
C LEU A 2 -16.43 -13.92 9.09
N ASN A 3 -17.29 -14.00 8.09
CA ASN A 3 -16.97 -14.56 6.78
C ASN A 3 -16.68 -13.40 5.81
N ILE A 4 -15.40 -13.18 5.54
CA ILE A 4 -14.91 -12.07 4.70
C ILE A 4 -14.19 -12.67 3.50
N ARG A 5 -14.74 -12.46 2.30
CA ARG A 5 -14.16 -12.97 1.06
C ARG A 5 -13.22 -11.94 0.44
N CYS A 6 -12.06 -12.39 -0.04
CA CYS A 6 -11.15 -11.57 -0.82
C CYS A 6 -11.07 -12.10 -2.25
N ILE A 7 -11.24 -11.21 -3.22
CA ILE A 7 -11.17 -11.57 -4.64
C ILE A 7 -10.18 -10.65 -5.36
N THR A 8 -9.30 -11.26 -6.14
CA THR A 8 -8.29 -10.55 -6.94
C THR A 8 -8.18 -11.16 -8.34
N MET A 9 -7.62 -10.40 -9.27
CA MET A 9 -7.20 -10.89 -10.59
C MET A 9 -5.73 -10.57 -10.78
N GLN A 10 -4.93 -11.55 -11.17
CA GLN A 10 -3.48 -11.40 -11.30
C GLN A 10 -2.93 -12.12 -12.53
N LYS A 11 -1.75 -11.72 -12.98
CA LYS A 11 -1.00 -12.40 -14.04
C LYS A 11 0.50 -12.26 -13.79
N ASN A 12 1.20 -13.38 -13.64
CA ASN A 12 2.66 -13.43 -13.47
C ASN A 12 3.18 -12.57 -12.30
N GLU A 13 2.42 -12.47 -11.21
CA GLU A 13 2.80 -11.68 -10.03
C GLU A 13 3.47 -12.55 -8.96
N THR A 14 4.40 -13.41 -9.36
CA THR A 14 4.98 -14.50 -8.56
C THR A 14 5.25 -14.14 -7.09
N TYR A 15 5.93 -13.02 -6.80
CA TYR A 15 6.30 -12.66 -5.43
C TYR A 15 5.14 -12.05 -4.63
N LEU A 16 4.32 -11.24 -5.28
CA LEU A 16 3.16 -10.62 -4.66
C LEU A 16 2.04 -11.64 -4.44
N LEU A 17 1.90 -12.64 -5.32
CA LEU A 17 0.92 -13.71 -5.21
C LEU A 17 1.08 -14.51 -3.93
N ASP A 18 2.30 -14.99 -3.64
CA ASP A 18 2.57 -15.73 -2.41
C ASP A 18 2.36 -14.85 -1.17
N ALA A 19 2.82 -13.59 -1.22
CA ALA A 19 2.63 -12.62 -0.14
C ALA A 19 1.14 -12.35 0.13
N TRP A 20 0.36 -12.09 -0.92
CA TRP A 20 -1.06 -11.79 -0.86
C TRP A 20 -1.82 -12.98 -0.27
N ILE A 21 -1.58 -14.20 -0.76
CA ILE A 21 -2.26 -15.40 -0.24
C ILE A 21 -1.96 -15.59 1.24
N LYS A 22 -0.68 -15.51 1.65
CA LYS A 22 -0.28 -15.67 3.06
C LYS A 22 -0.92 -14.62 3.96
N TYR A 23 -0.93 -13.36 3.51
CA TYR A 23 -1.47 -12.25 4.26
C TYR A 23 -2.99 -12.37 4.46
N TYR A 24 -3.74 -12.57 3.37
CA TYR A 24 -5.19 -12.65 3.45
C TYR A 24 -5.67 -13.99 4.04
N ALA A 25 -4.92 -15.09 3.89
CA ALA A 25 -5.22 -16.34 4.59
C ALA A 25 -5.02 -16.18 6.11
N TYR A 26 -3.96 -15.45 6.52
CA TYR A 26 -3.77 -15.10 7.94
C TYR A 26 -4.94 -14.27 8.47
N LEU A 27 -5.40 -13.26 7.72
CA LEU A 27 -6.50 -12.41 8.15
C LEU A 27 -7.85 -13.15 8.13
N PHE A 28 -8.23 -13.76 7.01
CA PHE A 28 -9.61 -14.16 6.74
C PHE A 28 -9.81 -15.66 6.50
N GLY A 29 -8.75 -16.45 6.48
CA GLY A 29 -8.82 -17.89 6.14
C GLY A 29 -8.64 -18.12 4.64
N ILE A 30 -7.97 -19.22 4.30
CA ILE A 30 -7.58 -19.54 2.92
C ILE A 30 -8.79 -19.91 2.05
N GLU A 31 -9.81 -20.50 2.66
CA GLU A 31 -11.08 -20.87 2.05
C GLU A 31 -11.91 -19.66 1.58
N ASN A 32 -11.55 -18.46 2.04
CA ASN A 32 -12.23 -17.22 1.67
C ASN A 32 -11.49 -16.43 0.58
N LEU A 33 -10.43 -17.02 0.00
CA LEU A 33 -9.62 -16.38 -1.03
C LEU A 33 -9.98 -16.89 -2.42
N TYR A 34 -10.22 -15.94 -3.32
CA TYR A 34 -10.58 -16.19 -4.72
C TYR A 34 -9.61 -15.44 -5.64
N ILE A 35 -8.94 -16.18 -6.52
CA ILE A 35 -7.91 -15.65 -7.42
C ILE A 35 -8.31 -15.97 -8.86
N LEU A 36 -8.52 -14.92 -9.66
CA LEU A 36 -8.68 -15.04 -11.10
C LEU A 36 -7.29 -14.99 -11.72
N ASP A 37 -6.81 -16.12 -12.24
CA ASP A 37 -5.54 -16.16 -12.99
C ASP A 37 -5.78 -15.68 -14.42
N ASN A 38 -5.27 -14.50 -14.77
CA ASN A 38 -5.45 -13.88 -16.08
C ASN A 38 -4.44 -14.40 -17.12
N GLY A 39 -4.33 -15.73 -17.18
CA GLY A 39 -3.47 -16.44 -18.11
C GLY A 39 -1.99 -16.28 -17.78
N SER A 40 -1.59 -16.66 -16.56
CA SER A 40 -0.18 -16.67 -16.18
C SER A 40 0.61 -17.68 -16.99
N THR A 41 1.83 -17.30 -17.35
CA THR A 41 2.77 -18.10 -18.14
C THR A 41 4.01 -18.49 -17.35
N GLU A 42 4.31 -17.79 -16.26
CA GLU A 42 5.45 -18.10 -15.39
C GLU A 42 5.21 -19.42 -14.63
N GLU A 43 6.15 -20.35 -14.75
CA GLU A 43 6.06 -21.67 -14.09
C GLU A 43 5.94 -21.52 -12.58
N LYS A 44 6.74 -20.65 -11.97
CA LYS A 44 6.70 -20.38 -10.53
C LYS A 44 5.35 -19.83 -10.06
N THR A 45 4.68 -18.99 -10.86
CA THR A 45 3.32 -18.52 -10.55
C THR A 45 2.34 -19.70 -10.56
N LYS A 46 2.41 -20.58 -11.55
CA LYS A 46 1.54 -21.76 -11.65
C LYS A 46 1.78 -22.76 -10.51
N GLU A 47 3.04 -22.97 -10.12
CA GLU A 47 3.41 -23.80 -8.97
C GLU A 47 2.80 -23.26 -7.66
N ILE A 48 2.85 -21.95 -7.45
CA ILE A 48 2.24 -21.27 -6.30
C ILE A 48 0.73 -21.50 -6.30
N LEU A 49 0.04 -21.19 -7.40
CA LEU A 49 -1.42 -21.40 -7.51
C LEU A 49 -1.80 -22.86 -7.23
N SER A 50 -1.12 -23.82 -7.88
CA SER A 50 -1.35 -25.26 -7.69
C SER A 50 -1.16 -25.69 -6.22
N SER A 51 -0.18 -25.12 -5.53
CA SER A 51 0.10 -25.43 -4.13
C SER A 51 -1.01 -24.91 -3.21
N TYR A 52 -1.48 -23.69 -3.43
CA TYR A 52 -2.53 -23.09 -2.58
C TYR A 52 -3.94 -23.60 -2.89
N ILE A 53 -4.22 -24.06 -4.12
CA ILE A 53 -5.46 -24.79 -4.43
C ILE A 53 -5.61 -26.01 -3.52
N LYS A 54 -4.52 -26.79 -3.34
CA LYS A 54 -4.52 -27.98 -2.46
C LYS A 54 -4.77 -27.63 -0.98
N LEU A 55 -4.54 -26.38 -0.60
CA LEU A 55 -4.77 -25.87 0.75
C LEU A 55 -6.15 -25.22 0.92
N GLY A 56 -6.97 -25.15 -0.13
CA GLY A 56 -8.34 -24.63 -0.07
C GLY A 56 -8.55 -23.26 -0.71
N CYS A 57 -7.51 -22.65 -1.30
CA CYS A 57 -7.68 -21.41 -2.06
C CYS A 57 -8.47 -21.68 -3.35
N HIS A 58 -9.38 -20.78 -3.71
CA HIS A 58 -10.14 -20.87 -4.95
C HIS A 58 -9.37 -20.16 -6.07
N VAL A 59 -9.05 -20.88 -7.15
CA VAL A 59 -8.42 -20.31 -8.35
C VAL A 59 -9.35 -20.52 -9.55
N ILE A 60 -9.58 -19.46 -10.31
CA ILE A 60 -10.44 -19.41 -11.49
C ILE A 60 -9.56 -19.03 -12.69
N ASP A 61 -9.43 -19.92 -13.67
CA ASP A 61 -8.60 -19.76 -14.86
C ASP A 61 -9.41 -19.47 -16.14
N GLU A 62 -10.73 -19.28 -16.00
CA GLU A 62 -11.64 -19.01 -17.11
C GLU A 62 -11.38 -17.64 -17.78
N TYR A 63 -10.91 -16.65 -17.01
CA TYR A 63 -10.74 -15.25 -17.44
C TYR A 63 -9.28 -14.92 -17.77
N HIS A 64 -8.76 -15.44 -18.88
CA HIS A 64 -7.32 -15.48 -19.17
C HIS A 64 -6.83 -14.51 -20.27
N THR A 65 -7.70 -13.67 -20.82
CA THR A 65 -7.38 -12.77 -21.93
C THR A 65 -7.15 -11.32 -21.49
N HIS A 66 -6.56 -10.51 -22.37
CA HIS A 66 -6.43 -9.07 -22.12
C HIS A 66 -7.79 -8.35 -22.05
N GLU A 67 -8.76 -8.80 -22.84
CA GLU A 67 -10.14 -8.27 -22.80
C GLU A 67 -10.79 -8.54 -21.45
N ASP A 68 -10.55 -9.71 -20.85
CA ASP A 68 -11.01 -10.01 -19.49
C ASP A 68 -10.41 -9.04 -18.46
N PHE A 69 -9.13 -8.70 -18.59
CA PHE A 69 -8.50 -7.72 -17.71
C PHE A 69 -9.12 -6.32 -17.85
N GLU A 70 -9.40 -5.89 -19.08
CA GLU A 70 -10.09 -4.62 -19.33
C GLU A 70 -11.51 -4.60 -18.73
N ASN A 71 -12.18 -5.76 -18.69
CA ASN A 71 -13.52 -5.97 -18.11
C ASN A 71 -13.49 -6.50 -16.66
N LYS A 72 -12.34 -6.45 -15.96
CA LYS A 72 -12.17 -7.06 -14.62
C LYS A 72 -13.24 -6.64 -13.61
N GLY A 73 -13.63 -5.36 -13.62
CA GLY A 73 -14.65 -4.82 -12.71
C GLY A 73 -15.99 -5.51 -12.86
N ASP A 74 -16.45 -5.70 -14.10
CA ASP A 74 -17.71 -6.36 -14.42
C ASP A 74 -17.66 -7.86 -14.11
N ILE A 75 -16.55 -8.52 -14.44
CA ILE A 75 -16.34 -9.95 -14.14
C ILE A 75 -16.45 -10.21 -12.63
N ILE A 76 -15.68 -9.46 -11.82
CA ILE A 76 -15.69 -9.62 -10.36
C ILE A 76 -17.07 -9.24 -9.81
N CYS A 77 -17.70 -8.17 -10.29
CA CYS A 77 -19.05 -7.80 -9.90
C CYS A 77 -20.05 -8.94 -10.14
N ASN A 78 -20.00 -9.60 -11.29
CA ASN A 78 -20.89 -10.70 -11.63
C ASN A 78 -20.64 -11.94 -10.75
N ILE A 79 -19.39 -12.25 -10.41
CA ILE A 79 -19.05 -13.32 -9.47
C ILE A 79 -19.68 -13.03 -8.10
N ILE A 80 -19.51 -11.80 -7.59
CA ILE A 80 -20.06 -11.39 -6.29
C ILE A 80 -21.59 -11.42 -6.31
N LYS A 81 -22.24 -10.95 -7.38
CA LYS A 81 -23.71 -11.09 -7.55
C LYS A 81 -24.15 -12.55 -7.55
N GLY A 82 -23.33 -13.46 -8.08
CA GLY A 82 -23.56 -14.90 -7.99
C GLY A 82 -23.50 -15.42 -6.55
N TRP A 83 -22.56 -14.92 -5.74
CA TRP A 83 -22.46 -15.23 -4.31
C TRP A 83 -23.64 -14.67 -3.52
N ASP A 84 -24.06 -13.43 -3.78
CA ASP A 84 -25.22 -12.78 -3.15
C ASP A 84 -26.50 -13.63 -3.23
N GLN A 85 -26.62 -14.46 -4.27
CA GLN A 85 -27.78 -15.31 -4.53
C GLN A 85 -27.71 -16.69 -3.86
N ARG A 86 -26.51 -17.19 -3.53
CA ARG A 86 -26.28 -18.61 -3.19
C ARG A 86 -25.62 -18.83 -1.85
N ASP A 87 -24.84 -17.86 -1.38
CA ASP A 87 -23.92 -18.03 -0.27
C ASP A 87 -24.24 -17.06 0.87
N GLU A 88 -23.84 -17.45 2.07
CA GLU A 88 -23.86 -16.58 3.24
C GLU A 88 -22.42 -16.14 3.55
N TYR A 89 -22.20 -14.84 3.53
CA TYR A 89 -20.95 -14.16 3.88
C TYR A 89 -21.29 -12.76 4.41
N ASP A 90 -20.36 -12.13 5.14
CA ASP A 90 -20.60 -10.82 5.75
C ASP A 90 -20.10 -9.69 4.82
N PHE A 91 -18.87 -9.83 4.32
CA PHE A 91 -18.22 -8.83 3.48
C PHE A 91 -17.44 -9.45 2.32
N VAL A 92 -17.27 -8.69 1.25
CA VAL A 92 -16.41 -9.04 0.13
C VAL A 92 -15.51 -7.87 -0.24
N ILE A 93 -14.25 -8.19 -0.49
CA ILE A 93 -13.17 -7.25 -0.76
C ILE A 93 -12.57 -7.56 -2.13
N PRO A 94 -13.00 -6.86 -3.20
CA PRO A 94 -12.24 -6.75 -4.44
C PRO A 94 -10.96 -5.98 -4.18
N ILE A 95 -9.80 -6.58 -4.44
CA ILE A 95 -8.51 -5.94 -4.15
C ILE A 95 -7.45 -6.39 -5.13
N ASP A 96 -6.53 -5.49 -5.49
CA ASP A 96 -5.43 -5.84 -6.38
C ASP A 96 -4.39 -6.69 -5.65
N ILE A 97 -3.61 -7.46 -6.42
CA ILE A 97 -2.63 -8.42 -5.89
C ILE A 97 -1.44 -7.71 -5.20
N ASP A 98 -1.22 -6.44 -5.52
CA ASP A 98 -0.23 -5.57 -4.91
C ASP A 98 -0.77 -4.77 -3.71
N GLU A 99 -1.99 -5.07 -3.22
CA GLU A 99 -2.67 -4.31 -2.17
C GLU A 99 -2.96 -5.13 -0.90
N PHE A 100 -2.60 -4.61 0.27
CA PHE A 100 -2.68 -5.28 1.58
C PHE A 100 -3.43 -4.43 2.59
N ILE A 101 -4.63 -4.86 3.02
CA ILE A 101 -5.50 -4.09 3.92
C ILE A 101 -4.88 -3.89 5.29
N ILE A 102 -4.96 -2.66 5.79
CA ILE A 102 -4.55 -2.29 7.14
C ILE A 102 -5.67 -1.56 7.85
N LEU A 103 -5.62 -1.53 9.19
CA LEU A 103 -6.42 -0.61 9.97
C LEU A 103 -5.65 0.69 10.14
N HIS A 104 -6.31 1.81 9.89
CA HIS A 104 -5.75 3.14 9.91
C HIS A 104 -6.59 4.04 10.83
N GLN A 105 -6.22 4.04 12.11
CA GLN A 105 -6.82 4.87 13.16
C GLN A 105 -5.86 6.03 13.50
N ASP A 106 -5.23 6.00 14.67
CA ASP A 106 -4.16 6.94 15.01
C ASP A 106 -2.86 6.60 14.25
N TYR A 107 -2.58 5.31 14.13
CA TYR A 107 -1.43 4.75 13.42
C TYR A 107 -1.89 3.59 12.53
N PRO A 108 -1.20 3.33 11.41
CA PRO A 108 -1.44 2.14 10.62
C PRO A 108 -1.13 0.89 11.44
N SER A 109 -1.94 -0.15 11.30
CA SER A 109 -1.78 -1.43 12.00
C SER A 109 -2.21 -2.60 11.14
N CYS A 110 -1.47 -3.70 11.24
CA CYS A 110 -1.78 -4.98 10.59
C CYS A 110 -2.35 -6.01 11.59
N ASN A 111 -2.67 -5.58 12.81
CA ASN A 111 -3.15 -6.46 13.85
C ASN A 111 -4.51 -7.08 13.46
N LYS A 112 -4.52 -8.42 13.34
CA LYS A 112 -5.69 -9.19 12.92
C LYS A 112 -6.91 -8.94 13.80
N GLU A 113 -6.75 -8.93 15.12
CA GLU A 113 -7.87 -8.79 16.06
C GLU A 113 -8.51 -7.41 15.89
N ARG A 114 -7.71 -6.35 15.80
CA ARG A 114 -8.20 -4.98 15.56
C ARG A 114 -8.91 -4.84 14.22
N ILE A 115 -8.36 -5.42 13.15
CA ILE A 115 -9.01 -5.44 11.83
C ILE A 115 -10.36 -6.16 11.91
N HIS A 116 -10.40 -7.35 12.53
CA HIS A 116 -11.64 -8.11 12.71
C HIS A 116 -12.68 -7.39 13.55
N ASP A 117 -12.27 -6.78 14.66
CA ASP A 117 -13.17 -6.00 15.52
C ASP A 117 -13.72 -4.78 14.79
N TYR A 118 -12.91 -4.15 13.93
CA TYR A 118 -13.38 -3.09 13.06
C TYR A 118 -14.45 -3.59 12.08
N PHE A 119 -14.23 -4.72 11.38
CA PHE A 119 -15.26 -5.31 10.52
C PHE A 119 -16.52 -5.69 11.30
N LYS A 120 -16.41 -6.21 12.53
CA LYS A 120 -17.59 -6.50 13.37
C LYS A 120 -18.41 -5.24 13.64
N SER A 121 -17.75 -4.10 13.82
CA SER A 121 -18.44 -2.81 14.03
C SER A 121 -19.24 -2.33 12.80
N LEU A 122 -18.98 -2.89 11.62
CA LEU A 122 -19.68 -2.57 10.37
C LEU A 122 -20.89 -3.47 10.11
N ILE A 123 -21.11 -4.52 10.90
CA ILE A 123 -22.24 -5.43 10.74
C ILE A 123 -23.56 -4.68 10.84
N GLY A 124 -24.49 -5.00 9.94
CA GLY A 124 -25.80 -4.36 9.82
C GLY A 124 -25.81 -3.11 8.92
N VAL A 125 -24.64 -2.62 8.49
CA VAL A 125 -24.56 -1.56 7.46
C VAL A 125 -24.72 -2.20 6.08
N GLN A 126 -25.76 -1.81 5.35
CA GLN A 126 -26.06 -2.30 4.00
C GLN A 126 -25.57 -1.31 2.94
N ASP A 127 -24.25 -1.15 2.84
CA ASP A 127 -23.64 -0.21 1.90
C ASP A 127 -22.33 -0.73 1.26
N ALA A 128 -21.85 0.00 0.25
CA ALA A 128 -20.47 -0.03 -0.17
C ALA A 128 -19.61 0.83 0.77
N PHE A 129 -18.38 0.40 0.97
CA PHE A 129 -17.43 1.01 1.87
C PHE A 129 -16.20 1.51 1.12
N ILE A 130 -15.63 2.61 1.59
CA ILE A 130 -14.42 3.22 1.01
C ILE A 130 -13.27 3.13 2.01
N MET A 131 -12.17 2.57 1.55
CA MET A 131 -10.84 2.64 2.16
C MET A 131 -10.14 3.85 1.56
N GLN A 132 -9.98 4.92 2.33
CA GLN A 132 -9.50 6.21 1.79
C GLN A 132 -7.97 6.32 1.78
N GLU A 133 -7.33 5.65 2.71
CA GLU A 133 -5.91 5.82 3.02
C GLU A 133 -5.09 4.74 2.34
N SER A 134 -4.03 5.15 1.64
CA SER A 134 -3.09 4.22 1.01
C SER A 134 -1.64 4.61 1.24
N TYR A 135 -0.78 3.59 1.22
CA TYR A 135 0.64 3.71 1.52
C TYR A 135 1.44 3.02 0.43
N LEU A 136 2.04 3.79 -0.47
CA LEU A 136 2.88 3.27 -1.54
C LEU A 136 4.23 2.83 -0.99
N ASN A 137 4.70 1.64 -1.36
CA ASN A 137 6.05 1.21 -1.02
C ASN A 137 7.10 2.17 -1.61
N VAL A 138 8.21 2.38 -0.90
CA VAL A 138 9.38 3.03 -1.48
C VAL A 138 10.25 1.97 -2.16
N PRO A 139 10.50 2.06 -3.48
CA PRO A 139 11.18 1.00 -4.22
C PRO A 139 12.61 0.81 -3.70
N GLY A 140 12.96 -0.44 -3.39
CA GLY A 140 14.26 -0.81 -2.85
C GLY A 140 14.46 -0.54 -1.35
N GLU A 141 13.48 0.06 -0.67
CA GLU A 141 13.60 0.48 0.73
C GLU A 141 12.57 -0.24 1.61
N VAL A 142 12.95 -1.42 2.08
CA VAL A 142 12.09 -2.33 2.85
C VAL A 142 11.50 -1.65 4.08
N GLY A 143 10.17 -1.67 4.16
CA GLY A 143 9.39 -1.13 5.29
C GLY A 143 9.05 0.35 5.21
N PHE A 144 9.54 1.07 4.20
CA PHE A 144 9.12 2.45 3.97
C PHE A 144 7.92 2.58 3.07
N PHE A 145 7.04 3.50 3.45
CA PHE A 145 5.87 3.83 2.66
C PHE A 145 5.61 5.33 2.60
N SER A 146 5.16 5.78 1.42
CA SER A 146 4.68 7.13 1.14
C SER A 146 3.15 7.16 1.27
N PRO A 147 2.57 8.00 2.13
CA PRO A 147 1.12 8.16 2.18
C PRO A 147 0.61 8.81 0.88
N ILE A 148 -0.48 8.27 0.35
CA ILE A 148 -1.21 8.77 -0.81
C ILE A 148 -2.72 8.66 -0.56
N CYS A 149 -3.51 9.36 -1.38
CA CYS A 149 -4.97 9.33 -1.30
C CYS A 149 -5.53 8.71 -2.58
N VAL A 150 -5.46 7.38 -2.67
CA VAL A 150 -6.17 6.60 -3.67
C VAL A 150 -7.13 5.70 -2.93
N SER A 151 -8.42 5.81 -3.28
CA SER A 151 -9.47 5.08 -2.60
C SER A 151 -9.67 3.70 -3.20
N LYS A 152 -9.92 2.71 -2.35
CA LYS A 152 -10.39 1.38 -2.74
C LYS A 152 -11.71 1.07 -2.06
N CYS A 153 -12.47 0.12 -2.57
CA CYS A 153 -13.76 -0.21 -2.01
C CYS A 153 -13.92 -1.68 -1.61
N PHE A 154 -14.88 -1.93 -0.72
CA PHE A 154 -15.39 -3.26 -0.41
C PHE A 154 -16.89 -3.16 -0.13
N PHE A 155 -17.57 -4.30 -0.04
CA PHE A 155 -19.04 -4.35 0.03
C PHE A 155 -19.50 -5.20 1.20
N ALA A 156 -20.59 -4.78 1.84
CA ALA A 156 -21.40 -5.71 2.61
C ALA A 156 -22.07 -6.72 1.67
N SER A 157 -22.30 -7.93 2.17
CA SER A 157 -23.02 -8.96 1.42
C SER A 157 -24.35 -8.45 0.88
N LYS A 158 -24.71 -8.89 -0.33
CA LYS A 158 -25.97 -8.56 -1.01
C LYS A 158 -26.10 -7.10 -1.45
N THR A 159 -25.06 -6.26 -1.30
CA THR A 159 -25.15 -4.82 -1.60
C THR A 159 -24.57 -4.39 -2.95
N ILE A 160 -23.64 -5.14 -3.56
CA ILE A 160 -22.98 -4.68 -4.79
C ILE A 160 -23.95 -4.51 -5.96
N ASP A 161 -23.83 -3.41 -6.70
CA ASP A 161 -24.49 -3.18 -7.98
C ASP A 161 -23.48 -3.09 -9.14
N SER A 162 -22.50 -2.20 -9.05
CA SER A 162 -21.43 -2.10 -10.06
C SER A 162 -20.08 -1.73 -9.45
N LEU A 163 -19.02 -1.98 -10.22
CA LEU A 163 -17.64 -1.82 -9.80
C LEU A 163 -16.78 -1.49 -11.02
N ASP A 164 -15.98 -0.43 -10.93
CA ASP A 164 -15.03 -0.08 -11.98
C ASP A 164 -13.79 -1.00 -11.98
N ARG A 165 -13.02 -0.98 -13.07
CA ARG A 165 -11.82 -1.83 -13.24
C ARG A 165 -10.76 -1.64 -12.14
N GLY A 166 -10.64 -0.45 -11.56
CA GLY A 166 -9.65 -0.13 -10.52
C GLY A 166 -10.17 -0.30 -9.09
N PHE A 167 -11.45 -0.63 -8.92
CA PHE A 167 -12.12 -0.75 -7.62
C PHE A 167 -12.16 0.55 -6.81
N HIS A 168 -12.30 1.69 -7.49
CA HIS A 168 -12.30 3.03 -6.91
C HIS A 168 -13.70 3.63 -6.72
N HIS A 169 -14.66 3.22 -7.53
CA HIS A 169 -15.98 3.82 -7.66
C HIS A 169 -17.06 2.75 -7.51
N PRO A 170 -17.32 2.27 -6.28
CA PRO A 170 -18.36 1.29 -6.05
C PRO A 170 -19.75 1.90 -6.22
N VAL A 171 -20.71 1.08 -6.64
CA VAL A 171 -22.14 1.40 -6.58
C VAL A 171 -22.85 0.32 -5.77
N SER A 172 -23.64 0.75 -4.78
CA SER A 172 -24.48 -0.11 -3.95
C SER A 172 -25.92 -0.11 -4.46
N LYS A 173 -26.60 -1.25 -4.33
CA LYS A 173 -28.03 -1.41 -4.66
C LYS A 173 -28.94 -0.55 -3.79
N TYR A 174 -28.53 -0.28 -2.55
CA TYR A 174 -29.39 0.29 -1.51
C TYR A 174 -29.07 1.74 -1.16
N SER A 175 -27.95 2.26 -1.65
CA SER A 175 -27.43 3.58 -1.28
C SER A 175 -26.80 4.24 -2.49
N SER A 176 -27.08 5.53 -2.66
CA SER A 176 -26.38 6.38 -3.63
C SER A 176 -25.09 6.98 -3.05
N THR A 177 -24.78 6.67 -1.78
CA THR A 177 -23.59 7.13 -1.07
C THR A 177 -22.73 5.93 -0.70
N CYS A 178 -21.50 6.17 -0.25
CA CYS A 178 -20.64 5.13 0.29
C CYS A 178 -20.19 5.53 1.69
N LYS A 179 -19.89 4.53 2.53
CA LYS A 179 -19.39 4.76 3.87
C LYS A 179 -17.87 4.77 3.90
N ASN A 180 -17.27 5.90 4.25
CA ASN A 180 -15.83 5.95 4.54
C ASN A 180 -15.51 5.09 5.78
N THR A 181 -14.35 4.44 5.73
CA THR A 181 -13.89 3.54 6.78
C THR A 181 -12.54 3.96 7.31
N GLN A 182 -12.16 3.38 8.45
CA GLN A 182 -10.82 3.45 9.02
C GLN A 182 -9.91 2.38 8.43
N LEU A 183 -10.33 1.66 7.38
CA LEU A 183 -9.45 0.74 6.68
C LEU A 183 -8.68 1.52 5.61
N GLY A 184 -7.42 1.13 5.45
CA GLY A 184 -6.55 1.59 4.37
C GLY A 184 -5.85 0.39 3.76
N TYR A 185 -4.84 0.63 2.92
CA TYR A 185 -4.04 -0.44 2.36
C TYR A 185 -2.59 -0.03 2.06
N LEU A 186 -1.68 -1.00 2.18
CA LEU A 186 -0.33 -0.90 1.64
C LEU A 186 -0.40 -1.25 0.16
N HIS A 187 0.27 -0.47 -0.68
CA HIS A 187 0.27 -0.64 -2.13
C HIS A 187 1.69 -0.83 -2.66
N PHE A 188 1.99 -2.05 -3.08
CA PHE A 188 3.28 -2.49 -3.61
C PHE A 188 3.40 -2.22 -5.12
N HIS A 189 3.06 -0.99 -5.52
CA HIS A 189 3.04 -0.58 -6.90
C HIS A 189 4.42 -0.26 -7.47
N ASN A 190 5.29 0.32 -6.64
CA ASN A 190 6.56 0.88 -7.09
C ASN A 190 7.62 -0.21 -7.20
N ARG A 191 8.27 -0.27 -8.37
CA ARG A 191 9.29 -1.27 -8.71
C ARG A 191 10.66 -0.61 -8.89
N SER A 192 11.68 -1.38 -9.24
CA SER A 192 12.96 -0.75 -9.63
C SER A 192 12.77 0.16 -10.85
N PHE A 193 13.68 1.11 -11.03
CA PHE A 193 13.67 1.97 -12.21
C PHE A 193 13.68 1.16 -13.51
N LYS A 194 14.55 0.13 -13.57
CA LYS A 194 14.66 -0.75 -14.73
C LYS A 194 13.35 -1.45 -15.06
N GLU A 195 12.70 -2.07 -14.08
CA GLU A 195 11.40 -2.76 -14.28
C GLU A 195 10.32 -1.78 -14.68
N THR A 196 10.27 -0.60 -14.06
CA THR A 196 9.30 0.45 -14.37
C THR A 196 9.40 0.87 -15.83
N VAL A 197 10.62 1.09 -16.35
CA VAL A 197 10.86 1.44 -17.74
C VAL A 197 10.46 0.31 -18.70
N GLU A 198 10.77 -0.95 -18.37
CA GLU A 198 10.37 -2.09 -19.21
C GLU A 198 8.86 -2.28 -19.28
N LEU A 199 8.14 -2.17 -18.16
CA LEU A 199 6.68 -2.23 -18.14
C LEU A 199 6.05 -1.04 -18.91
N ALA A 200 6.63 0.15 -18.76
CA ALA A 200 6.20 1.32 -19.51
C ALA A 200 6.39 1.11 -21.03
N LYS A 201 7.51 0.51 -21.46
CA LYS A 201 7.75 0.13 -22.87
C LYS A 201 6.69 -0.83 -23.37
N GLN A 202 6.44 -1.93 -22.66
CA GLN A 202 5.45 -2.93 -23.07
C GLN A 202 4.06 -2.32 -23.24
N LYS A 203 3.64 -1.47 -22.29
CA LYS A 203 2.33 -0.83 -22.31
C LYS A 203 2.18 0.22 -23.40
N LEU A 204 3.25 0.94 -23.75
CA LEU A 204 3.24 1.99 -24.76
C LEU A 204 3.60 1.50 -26.18
N ALA A 205 4.22 0.34 -26.33
CA ALA A 205 4.71 -0.16 -27.62
C ALA A 205 3.62 -0.27 -28.71
N HIS A 206 2.36 -0.49 -28.31
CA HIS A 206 1.22 -0.55 -29.22
C HIS A 206 0.61 0.83 -29.56
N ARG A 207 1.11 1.90 -28.93
CA ARG A 207 0.49 3.24 -28.96
C ARG A 207 1.43 4.32 -29.49
N VAL A 208 2.72 4.21 -29.22
CA VAL A 208 3.75 5.17 -29.63
C VAL A 208 5.06 4.44 -29.84
N ASP A 209 5.89 4.92 -30.77
CA ASP A 209 7.25 4.44 -30.94
C ASP A 209 8.09 4.79 -29.70
N VAL A 210 8.31 3.79 -28.85
CA VAL A 210 9.05 3.92 -27.57
C VAL A 210 10.56 4.17 -27.76
N HIS A 211 11.08 4.07 -28.99
CA HIS A 211 12.47 4.39 -29.31
C HIS A 211 12.64 5.81 -29.86
N ASN A 212 11.55 6.51 -30.16
CA ASN A 212 11.57 7.88 -30.65
C ASN A 212 11.18 8.85 -29.52
N LEU A 213 12.19 9.52 -28.94
CA LEU A 213 12.00 10.46 -27.83
C LEU A 213 11.09 11.64 -28.19
N ASP A 214 11.11 12.12 -29.44
CA ASP A 214 10.24 13.21 -29.87
C ASP A 214 8.79 12.73 -30.04
N ALA A 215 8.58 11.51 -30.52
CA ALA A 215 7.25 10.90 -30.54
C ALA A 215 6.70 10.71 -29.13
N LEU A 216 7.52 10.24 -28.19
CA LEU A 216 7.15 10.09 -26.78
C LEU A 216 6.78 11.43 -26.14
N LYS A 217 7.59 12.48 -26.30
CA LYS A 217 7.32 13.81 -25.73
C LYS A 217 6.02 14.45 -26.22
N ASN A 218 5.60 14.12 -27.43
CA ASN A 218 4.39 14.68 -28.06
C ASN A 218 3.18 13.76 -27.97
N TYR A 219 3.33 12.54 -27.43
CA TYR A 219 2.22 11.60 -27.31
C TYR A 219 1.25 12.06 -26.21
N VAL A 220 -0.02 12.13 -26.56
CA VAL A 220 -1.11 12.42 -25.63
C VAL A 220 -2.13 11.31 -25.79
N GLY A 221 -2.39 10.58 -24.71
CA GLY A 221 -3.35 9.48 -24.74
C GLY A 221 -3.24 8.56 -23.54
N ALA A 222 -3.88 7.40 -23.65
CA ALA A 222 -3.85 6.42 -22.57
C ALA A 222 -2.40 5.98 -22.31
N GLY A 223 -1.95 6.06 -21.05
CA GLY A 223 -0.58 5.75 -20.64
C GLY A 223 0.39 6.92 -20.71
N ASP A 224 -0.06 8.15 -21.02
CA ASP A 224 0.78 9.36 -21.07
C ASP A 224 1.62 9.57 -19.80
N HIS A 225 1.04 9.31 -18.62
CA HIS A 225 1.75 9.40 -17.33
C HIS A 225 3.01 8.51 -17.21
N LEU A 226 3.21 7.54 -18.11
CA LEU A 226 4.38 6.67 -18.15
C LEU A 226 5.56 7.28 -18.92
N ILE A 227 5.33 8.30 -19.77
CA ILE A 227 6.36 8.92 -20.62
C ILE A 227 7.49 9.49 -19.77
N LYS A 228 7.18 10.06 -18.61
CA LYS A 228 8.19 10.63 -17.70
C LYS A 228 9.34 9.67 -17.41
N TYR A 229 9.08 8.36 -17.33
CA TYR A 229 10.12 7.37 -17.02
C TYR A 229 11.17 7.20 -18.12
N PHE A 230 10.83 7.54 -19.37
CA PHE A 230 11.77 7.56 -20.49
C PHE A 230 12.65 8.82 -20.51
N LEU A 231 12.22 9.86 -19.80
CA LEU A 231 12.84 11.19 -19.80
C LEU A 231 13.63 11.46 -18.52
N MET A 232 13.71 10.49 -17.62
CA MET A 232 14.47 10.59 -16.37
C MET A 232 15.50 9.48 -16.27
N ASN A 233 16.56 9.73 -15.51
CA ASN A 233 17.52 8.71 -15.10
C ASN A 233 17.10 8.04 -13.79
N GLU A 234 17.84 6.99 -13.39
CA GLU A 234 17.55 6.22 -12.18
C GLU A 234 17.60 7.06 -10.91
N TYR A 235 18.55 7.98 -10.81
CA TYR A 235 18.65 8.88 -9.66
C TYR A 235 17.40 9.76 -9.55
N GLU A 236 16.98 10.40 -10.65
CA GLU A 236 15.78 11.23 -10.72
C GLU A 236 14.50 10.44 -10.38
N TYR A 237 14.41 9.18 -10.81
CA TYR A 237 13.32 8.28 -10.45
C TYR A 237 13.21 8.09 -8.95
N TYR A 238 14.30 7.75 -8.27
CA TYR A 238 14.28 7.58 -6.82
C TYR A 238 14.00 8.90 -6.09
N GLN A 239 14.37 10.06 -6.66
CA GLN A 239 14.02 11.35 -6.08
C GLN A 239 12.51 11.57 -5.94
N LEU A 240 11.68 10.94 -6.77
CA LEU A 240 10.21 11.03 -6.66
C LEU A 240 9.66 10.57 -5.31
N TYR A 241 10.31 9.57 -4.68
CA TYR A 241 9.89 9.01 -3.39
C TYR A 241 10.64 9.63 -2.20
N ARG A 242 11.71 10.34 -2.51
CA ARG A 242 12.70 10.88 -1.57
C ARG A 242 12.52 12.38 -1.30
N ASN A 243 11.66 13.05 -2.05
CA ASN A 243 11.32 14.47 -1.87
C ASN A 243 10.07 14.68 -0.99
N HIS A 244 9.53 13.62 -0.42
CA HIS A 244 8.42 13.65 0.52
C HIS A 244 8.75 12.89 1.80
N GLY A 245 7.96 13.10 2.83
CA GLY A 245 8.02 12.30 4.04
C GLY A 245 7.53 10.88 3.80
N ASN A 246 8.13 9.93 4.49
CA ASN A 246 7.84 8.51 4.46
C ASN A 246 7.68 7.99 5.88
N ILE A 247 6.83 6.99 6.06
CA ILE A 247 6.72 6.25 7.33
C ILE A 247 7.51 4.94 7.23
N TYR A 248 8.14 4.53 8.33
CA TYR A 248 8.66 3.18 8.48
C TYR A 248 7.64 2.34 9.25
N PHE A 249 7.02 1.39 8.56
CA PHE A 249 5.93 0.59 9.12
C PHE A 249 6.44 -0.78 9.61
N TYR A 250 7.04 -0.76 10.80
CA TYR A 250 7.71 -1.93 11.38
C TYR A 250 6.77 -3.11 11.64
N GLU A 251 5.53 -2.86 12.08
CA GLU A 251 4.55 -3.92 12.34
C GLU A 251 4.26 -4.76 11.09
N ALA A 252 4.13 -4.13 9.92
CA ALA A 252 3.92 -4.83 8.66
C ALA A 252 5.11 -5.75 8.31
N ILE A 253 6.35 -5.27 8.54
CA ILE A 253 7.55 -6.06 8.30
C ILE A 253 7.63 -7.27 9.23
N LEU A 254 7.37 -7.08 10.52
CA LEU A 254 7.33 -8.20 11.47
C LEU A 254 6.27 -9.23 11.10
N LEU A 255 5.08 -8.78 10.70
CA LEU A 255 4.03 -9.67 10.25
C LEU A 255 4.46 -10.44 8.99
N PHE A 256 5.00 -9.77 7.97
CA PHE A 256 5.44 -10.42 6.75
C PHE A 256 6.53 -11.47 7.01
N ILE A 257 7.52 -11.16 7.86
CA ILE A 257 8.54 -12.13 8.30
C ILE A 257 7.89 -13.32 9.01
N SER A 258 6.94 -13.08 9.94
CA SER A 258 6.26 -14.15 10.68
C SER A 258 5.44 -15.07 9.78
N LEU A 259 4.91 -14.54 8.67
CA LEU A 259 4.19 -15.29 7.64
C LEU A 259 5.14 -15.95 6.62
N SER A 260 6.46 -15.81 6.79
CA SER A 260 7.47 -16.31 5.86
C SER A 260 7.28 -15.74 4.45
N ILE A 261 6.91 -14.47 4.35
CA ILE A 261 6.84 -13.70 3.11
C ILE A 261 8.26 -13.21 2.77
N ASP A 262 8.65 -13.34 1.50
CA ASP A 262 9.93 -12.82 1.00
C ASP A 262 9.87 -11.29 0.82
N ILE A 263 10.15 -10.58 1.92
CA ILE A 263 10.09 -9.12 1.96
C ILE A 263 11.13 -8.46 1.04
N GLU A 264 12.27 -9.11 0.77
CA GLU A 264 13.27 -8.55 -0.14
C GLU A 264 12.76 -8.56 -1.57
N ALA A 265 12.10 -9.66 -1.97
CA ALA A 265 11.49 -9.77 -3.29
C ALA A 265 10.28 -8.82 -3.45
N VAL A 266 9.42 -8.72 -2.43
CA VAL A 266 8.22 -7.85 -2.46
C VAL A 266 8.59 -6.36 -2.59
N PHE A 267 9.64 -5.90 -1.92
CA PHE A 267 10.10 -4.51 -2.00
C PHE A 267 11.15 -4.26 -3.09
N ASN A 268 11.65 -5.33 -3.73
CA ASN A 268 12.82 -5.32 -4.60
C ASN A 268 14.04 -4.62 -3.95
N GLY A 269 14.32 -4.98 -2.69
CA GLY A 269 15.28 -4.28 -1.85
C GLY A 269 15.90 -5.17 -0.79
N LYS A 270 17.09 -4.78 -0.28
CA LYS A 270 17.75 -5.52 0.79
C LYS A 270 17.14 -5.15 2.13
N TYR A 271 16.75 -6.16 2.90
CA TYR A 271 16.27 -5.94 4.25
C TYR A 271 17.44 -5.70 5.19
N LYS A 272 17.35 -4.62 5.96
CA LYS A 272 18.16 -4.45 7.16
C LYS A 272 17.21 -4.22 8.33
N GLU A 273 17.38 -5.00 9.39
CA GLU A 273 16.54 -4.92 10.56
C GLU A 273 16.70 -3.56 11.23
N ILE A 274 15.58 -2.87 11.42
CA ILE A 274 15.49 -1.62 12.17
C ILE A 274 14.50 -1.87 13.28
N LYS A 275 14.92 -1.68 14.53
CA LYS A 275 14.07 -1.82 15.71
C LYS A 275 13.69 -0.43 16.18
N PRO A 276 12.44 0.01 15.98
CA PRO A 276 11.96 1.25 16.59
C PRO A 276 12.14 1.20 18.12
N SER A 277 12.47 2.33 18.72
CA SER A 277 12.67 2.46 20.17
C SER A 277 11.40 2.85 20.94
N HIS A 278 10.27 3.03 20.24
CA HIS A 278 9.00 3.46 20.82
C HIS A 278 7.83 2.68 20.24
N ASP A 279 7.06 2.04 21.11
CA ASP A 279 5.90 1.22 20.73
C ASP A 279 4.65 2.06 20.36
N THR A 280 4.64 3.35 20.69
CA THR A 280 3.46 4.24 20.54
C THR A 280 3.65 5.37 19.53
N LYS A 281 4.75 5.36 18.78
CA LYS A 281 5.07 6.38 17.78
C LYS A 281 5.50 5.71 16.49
N ILE A 282 5.26 6.39 15.38
CA ILE A 282 5.73 5.93 14.08
C ILE A 282 7.04 6.63 13.73
N LEU A 283 8.00 5.86 13.24
CA LEU A 283 9.24 6.43 12.71
C LEU A 283 8.93 7.06 11.36
N ILE A 284 9.24 8.34 11.21
CA ILE A 284 9.12 9.07 9.96
C ILE A 284 10.50 9.50 9.46
N ARG A 285 10.64 9.54 8.14
CA ARG A 285 11.77 10.10 7.43
C ARG A 285 11.27 11.21 6.54
N TYR A 286 11.94 12.36 6.52
CA TYR A 286 11.56 13.48 5.65
C TYR A 286 12.78 14.25 5.15
N PRO A 287 12.66 14.99 4.04
CA PRO A 287 13.75 15.81 3.50
C PRO A 287 14.21 16.89 4.50
N ASN A 288 15.51 17.15 4.56
CA ASN A 288 16.02 18.32 5.26
C ASN A 288 15.75 19.58 4.42
N ILE A 289 14.99 20.55 4.95
CA ILE A 289 14.61 21.77 4.23
C ILE A 289 15.78 22.67 3.87
N HIS A 290 16.93 22.51 4.54
CA HIS A 290 18.17 23.19 4.17
C HIS A 290 18.86 22.58 2.95
N ASN A 291 18.20 21.63 2.27
CA ASN A 291 18.62 21.02 1.01
C ASN A 291 20.01 20.38 1.06
N THR A 292 20.46 19.99 2.26
CA THR A 292 21.57 19.05 2.40
C THR A 292 21.12 17.71 1.86
N GLU A 293 21.99 16.91 1.24
CA GLU A 293 21.70 15.55 0.73
C GLU A 293 21.34 14.52 1.83
N ASN A 294 20.89 14.98 3.00
CA ASN A 294 20.57 14.20 4.18
C ASN A 294 19.05 14.21 4.44
N TYR A 295 18.55 13.09 4.95
CA TYR A 295 17.22 13.04 5.55
C TYR A 295 17.27 13.40 7.01
N LEU A 296 16.14 13.87 7.51
CA LEU A 296 15.85 13.91 8.93
C LEU A 296 14.92 12.74 9.29
N PHE A 297 15.19 12.15 10.45
CA PHE A 297 14.38 11.08 11.03
C PHE A 297 13.79 11.55 12.34
N GLY A 298 12.56 11.16 12.64
CA GLY A 298 11.95 11.43 13.92
C GLY A 298 10.83 10.47 14.26
N TYR A 299 10.57 10.31 15.56
CA TYR A 299 9.38 9.61 16.03
C TYR A 299 8.21 10.57 16.07
N PHE A 300 7.22 10.33 15.22
CA PHE A 300 6.04 11.16 15.07
C PHE A 300 4.99 10.80 16.11
N ASP A 301 4.55 11.81 16.85
CA ASP A 301 3.47 11.74 17.83
C ASP A 301 2.23 12.45 17.29
N VAL A 302 1.21 11.66 16.93
CA VAL A 302 -0.04 12.16 16.34
C VAL A 302 -0.78 13.10 17.30
N THR A 303 -0.81 12.78 18.59
CA THR A 303 -1.54 13.56 19.59
C THR A 303 -0.90 14.93 19.75
N ASN A 304 0.43 14.96 19.89
CA ASN A 304 1.16 16.22 20.02
C ASN A 304 1.10 17.04 18.72
N TYR A 305 1.14 16.37 17.56
CA TYR A 305 1.03 17.05 16.27
C TYR A 305 -0.30 17.79 16.13
N LEU A 306 -1.43 17.11 16.37
CA LEU A 306 -2.75 17.73 16.28
C LEU A 306 -2.98 18.78 17.37
N PHE A 307 -2.35 18.65 18.54
CA PHE A 307 -2.38 19.68 19.58
C PHE A 307 -1.70 20.98 19.11
N MET A 308 -0.55 20.86 18.45
CA MET A 308 0.22 22.03 18.00
C MET A 308 -0.24 22.59 16.64
N ASN A 309 -0.99 21.80 15.86
CA ASN A 309 -1.47 22.14 14.53
C ASN A 309 -3.01 22.06 14.49
N GLN A 310 -3.68 22.99 15.19
CA GLN A 310 -5.15 23.01 15.27
C GLN A 310 -5.80 23.16 13.89
N ASP A 311 -5.14 23.83 12.95
CA ASP A 311 -5.60 23.97 11.56
C ASP A 311 -5.75 22.61 10.85
N VAL A 312 -4.79 21.69 11.06
CA VAL A 312 -4.85 20.32 10.52
C VAL A 312 -6.00 19.54 11.14
N LYS A 313 -6.18 19.68 12.46
CA LYS A 313 -7.26 19.05 13.21
C LYS A 313 -8.64 19.55 12.75
N GLU A 314 -8.81 20.86 12.63
CA GLU A 314 -10.06 21.52 12.20
C GLU A 314 -10.41 21.17 10.75
N ALA A 315 -9.40 21.04 9.88
CA ALA A 315 -9.59 20.63 8.49
C ALA A 315 -9.88 19.12 8.34
N ALA A 316 -9.86 18.34 9.44
CA ALA A 316 -10.00 16.89 9.44
C ALA A 316 -9.03 16.18 8.47
N ILE A 317 -7.82 16.73 8.30
CA ILE A 317 -6.78 16.13 7.47
C ILE A 317 -6.01 15.11 8.31
N HIS A 318 -5.71 13.96 7.71
CA HIS A 318 -4.95 12.93 8.40
C HIS A 318 -3.53 13.42 8.78
N PRO A 319 -3.11 13.35 10.05
CA PRO A 319 -1.86 13.96 10.52
C PRO A 319 -0.59 13.36 9.90
N ILE A 320 -0.55 12.04 9.69
CA ILE A 320 0.60 11.38 9.02
C ILE A 320 0.68 11.81 7.55
N GLN A 321 -0.46 11.88 6.87
CA GLN A 321 -0.50 12.31 5.48
C GLN A 321 -0.05 13.77 5.38
N HIS A 322 -0.60 14.63 6.24
CA HIS A 322 -0.24 16.04 6.29
C HIS A 322 1.26 16.22 6.55
N VAL A 323 1.84 15.59 7.58
CA VAL A 323 3.27 15.76 7.88
C VAL A 323 4.16 15.28 6.75
N CYS A 324 3.82 14.15 6.10
CA CYS A 324 4.62 13.59 5.03
C CYS A 324 4.52 14.36 3.71
N LEU A 325 3.36 14.94 3.38
CA LEU A 325 3.17 15.64 2.11
C LEU A 325 3.46 17.14 2.21
N HIS A 326 3.21 17.75 3.36
CA HIS A 326 3.21 19.21 3.51
C HIS A 326 3.92 19.69 4.79
N GLY A 327 3.70 19.04 5.92
CA GLY A 327 4.11 19.56 7.23
C GLY A 327 5.62 19.67 7.42
N PHE A 328 6.42 18.87 6.72
CA PHE A 328 7.87 18.89 6.87
C PHE A 328 8.58 20.13 6.34
N VAL A 329 7.90 20.94 5.50
CA VAL A 329 8.49 22.19 4.98
C VAL A 329 8.51 23.30 6.02
N ASP A 330 7.73 23.17 7.10
CA ASP A 330 7.67 24.11 8.21
C ASP A 330 8.34 23.49 9.45
N GLU A 331 9.57 23.91 9.74
CA GLU A 331 10.34 23.44 10.90
C GLU A 331 9.58 23.57 12.21
N LYS A 332 8.73 24.59 12.37
CA LYS A 332 7.97 24.75 13.62
C LYS A 332 6.96 23.63 13.80
N ARG A 333 6.31 23.20 12.72
CA ARG A 333 5.32 22.11 12.77
C ARG A 333 5.98 20.79 13.14
N ILE A 334 7.17 20.52 12.60
CA ILE A 334 7.89 19.27 12.83
C ILE A 334 8.67 19.24 14.14
N ALA A 335 9.25 20.36 14.59
CA ALA A 335 10.05 20.40 15.82
C ALA A 335 9.25 19.93 17.05
N HIS A 336 7.94 20.16 17.04
CA HIS A 336 7.05 19.67 18.09
C HIS A 336 6.55 18.25 17.83
N ALA A 337 6.44 17.83 16.57
CA ALA A 337 5.94 16.49 16.21
C ALA A 337 6.95 15.37 16.50
N CYS A 338 8.24 15.68 16.39
CA CYS A 338 9.33 14.73 16.39
C CYS A 338 10.22 14.92 17.63
N GLN A 339 10.30 13.91 18.51
CA GLN A 339 11.04 14.01 19.76
C GLN A 339 12.57 13.95 19.61
N SER A 340 13.07 13.64 18.42
CA SER A 340 14.49 13.54 18.13
C SER A 340 14.70 13.62 16.63
N THR A 341 15.43 14.62 16.15
CA THR A 341 15.85 14.71 14.75
C THR A 341 17.28 14.22 14.61
N ILE A 342 17.45 13.20 13.76
CA ILE A 342 18.78 12.76 13.36
C ILE A 342 18.94 12.91 11.86
N SER A 343 20.12 13.36 11.43
CA SER A 343 20.50 13.41 10.03
C SER A 343 21.21 12.12 9.62
N ALA A 344 20.76 11.47 8.55
CA ALA A 344 21.54 10.44 7.86
C ALA A 344 21.66 10.80 6.38
N ALA A 345 22.75 10.37 5.74
CA ALA A 345 22.93 10.57 4.31
C ALA A 345 21.86 9.79 3.54
N ARG A 346 21.45 10.34 2.39
CA ARG A 346 20.38 9.77 1.55
C ARG A 346 20.57 8.28 1.23
N ASP A 347 21.81 7.82 1.12
CA ASP A 347 22.14 6.44 0.74
C ASP A 347 22.68 5.56 1.89
N SER A 348 22.83 6.08 3.11
CA SER A 348 23.43 5.34 4.26
C SER A 348 22.44 4.93 5.36
N PHE A 349 21.14 5.08 5.09
CA PHE A 349 20.03 4.84 6.03
C PHE A 349 20.19 3.57 6.88
N ALA A 350 20.43 2.46 6.20
CA ALA A 350 20.37 1.14 6.81
C ALA A 350 21.63 0.83 7.65
N GLU A 351 22.73 1.55 7.45
CA GLU A 351 23.93 1.48 8.29
C GLU A 351 23.80 2.36 9.55
N TYR A 352 23.10 3.49 9.43
CA TYR A 352 22.95 4.44 10.53
C TYR A 352 22.00 3.94 11.63
N LEU A 353 20.85 3.35 11.26
CA LEU A 353 19.85 2.89 12.24
C LEU A 353 20.10 1.49 12.81
N SER A 354 20.97 0.69 12.18
CA SER A 354 21.33 -0.65 12.68
C SER A 354 22.45 -0.61 13.73
N ASN A 355 23.05 0.56 14.01
CA ASN A 355 24.06 0.73 15.03
C ASN A 355 23.40 0.94 16.42
N PRO A 356 23.50 -0.03 17.35
CA PRO A 356 22.91 0.08 18.68
C PRO A 356 23.46 1.26 19.50
N ASN A 357 24.67 1.74 19.18
CA ASN A 357 25.28 2.88 19.85
C ASN A 357 24.65 4.22 19.44
N ASP A 358 24.16 4.35 18.20
CA ASP A 358 23.46 5.56 17.73
C ASP A 358 22.02 5.62 18.26
N LEU A 359 21.42 4.46 18.55
CA LEU A 359 20.20 4.34 19.36
C LEU A 359 20.40 4.76 20.83
N TYR A 360 21.63 4.71 21.36
CA TYR A 360 21.94 5.24 22.69
C TYR A 360 22.02 6.78 22.70
N ILE A 361 22.37 7.41 21.57
CA ILE A 361 22.34 8.87 21.41
C ILE A 361 20.90 9.42 21.43
N PHE A 362 19.89 8.62 21.03
CA PHE A 362 18.47 8.98 21.16
C PHE A 362 18.04 9.27 22.60
N ASN A 363 18.63 8.62 23.60
CA ASN A 363 18.28 8.85 25.01
C ASN A 363 19.11 9.97 25.69
N LEU A 364 20.26 10.35 25.13
CA LEU A 364 21.18 11.29 25.78
C LEU A 364 20.91 12.77 25.47
N LYS A 365 20.13 13.12 24.44
CA LYS A 365 19.79 14.53 24.16
C LYS A 365 18.57 15.08 24.90
N LEU A 366 17.78 14.24 25.58
CA LEU A 366 16.64 14.68 26.40
C LEU A 366 17.03 15.15 27.80
N SER A 367 18.20 14.76 28.32
CA SER A 367 18.67 15.15 29.66
C SER A 367 19.39 16.50 29.72
N GLN A 368 19.60 17.17 28.58
CA GLN A 368 20.27 18.47 28.50
C GLN A 368 19.32 19.65 28.21
N LEU A 369 18.00 19.42 28.26
CA LEU A 369 16.98 20.47 28.32
C LEU A 369 16.32 20.47 29.71
N LYS A 370 17.05 20.98 30.70
CA LYS A 370 16.52 21.56 31.93
C LYS A 370 17.24 22.87 32.22
#